data_AF-A0A220VGM7-F1
#
_entry.id   AF-A0A220VGM7-F1
#
_cell.length_a   1.000
_cell.length_b   1.000
_cell.length_c   1.000
_cell.angle_alpha   90.00
_cell.angle_beta   90.00
_cell.angle_gamma   90.00
#
_symmetry.space_group_name_H-M   'P 1'
#
loop_
_entity.id
_entity.type
_entity.pdbx_description
1 polymer ?
#
loop_
_entity_poly.entity_id
_entity_poly.type
_entity_poly.pdbx_seq_one_letter_code
_entity_poly.pdbx_strand_id
1 'polypeptide(L)'
;MMKSIQRYMVVSFSTVFLSMSIIMLVYALYEIIVGLHIIIDHAFFALPEEVTKPNEDDPVITTVLNSVSSGAIALALYELGMGISSEYFLSTSKSHIPHQFYRSQRKAVTRFVAVAVIALVLESFILVIKFANLNLVGNLTYPIGLIVASGFLLISLGIFLYLTQQNLNTESKNK
;
A
#
# COMPACT_ATOMS: atom_id res chain seq x y z
N MET A 1 29.49 -18.11 -10.30
CA MET A 1 28.24 -18.33 -11.06
C MET A 1 26.99 -18.01 -10.23
N MET A 2 26.83 -18.55 -9.01
CA MET A 2 25.63 -18.36 -8.17
C MET A 2 25.32 -16.88 -7.78
N LYS A 3 26.36 -16.06 -7.54
CA LYS A 3 26.20 -14.63 -7.23
C LYS A 3 25.66 -13.77 -8.38
N SER A 4 25.93 -14.17 -9.64
CA SER A 4 25.38 -13.45 -10.80
C SER A 4 23.89 -13.72 -10.97
N ILE A 5 23.44 -14.95 -10.74
CA ILE A 5 22.02 -15.32 -10.84
C ILE A 5 21.19 -14.57 -9.78
N GLN A 6 21.67 -14.49 -8.54
CA GLN A 6 21.01 -13.72 -7.49
C GLN A 6 20.94 -12.22 -7.81
N ARG A 7 21.98 -11.67 -8.44
CA ARG A 7 21.97 -10.27 -8.92
C ARG A 7 20.85 -10.02 -9.91
N TYR A 8 20.74 -10.89 -10.94
CA TYR A 8 19.72 -10.75 -11.96
C TYR A 8 18.31 -10.86 -11.36
N MET A 9 18.10 -11.84 -10.48
CA MET A 9 16.80 -12.03 -9.82
C MET A 9 16.36 -10.78 -9.04
N VAL A 10 17.26 -10.18 -8.24
CA VAL A 10 16.91 -9.00 -7.45
C VAL A 10 16.65 -7.78 -8.33
N VAL A 11 17.50 -7.54 -9.35
CA VAL A 11 17.32 -6.40 -10.26
C VAL A 11 16.00 -6.54 -11.03
N SER A 12 15.70 -7.72 -11.57
CA SER A 12 14.43 -7.97 -12.27
C SER A 12 13.23 -7.77 -11.34
N PHE A 13 13.27 -8.33 -10.13
CA PHE A 13 12.16 -8.22 -9.18
C PHE A 13 11.95 -6.75 -8.75
N SER A 14 13.00 -6.06 -8.31
CA SER A 14 12.90 -4.65 -7.92
C SER A 14 12.39 -3.76 -9.07
N THR A 15 12.85 -4.00 -10.30
CA THR A 15 12.42 -3.23 -11.48
C THR A 15 10.93 -3.42 -11.77
N VAL A 16 10.40 -4.64 -11.62
CA VAL A 16 8.96 -4.93 -11.81
C VAL A 16 8.10 -4.21 -10.77
N PHE A 17 8.49 -4.25 -9.49
CA PHE A 17 7.74 -3.56 -8.44
C PHE A 17 7.80 -2.04 -8.59
N LEU A 18 8.96 -1.51 -8.97
CA LEU A 18 9.11 -0.08 -9.23
C LEU A 18 8.30 0.37 -10.45
N SER A 19 8.28 -0.42 -11.53
CA SER A 19 7.48 -0.08 -12.71
C SER A 19 5.98 -0.15 -12.43
N MET A 20 5.50 -1.17 -11.70
CA MET A 20 4.11 -1.22 -11.26
C MET A 20 3.75 -0.05 -10.34
N SER A 21 4.65 0.34 -9.44
CA SER A 21 4.45 1.52 -8.59
C SER A 21 4.26 2.79 -9.42
N ILE A 22 5.10 3.02 -10.43
CA ILE A 22 4.98 4.17 -11.33
C ILE A 22 3.65 4.14 -12.10
N ILE A 23 3.25 2.97 -12.62
CA ILE A 23 1.98 2.80 -13.33
C ILE A 23 0.80 3.14 -12.41
N MET A 24 0.80 2.61 -11.19
CA MET A 24 -0.24 2.88 -10.19
C MET A 24 -0.25 4.35 -9.75
N LEU A 25 0.91 5.00 -9.66
CA LEU A 25 0.99 6.42 -9.36
C LEU A 25 0.38 7.27 -10.48
N VAL A 26 0.69 6.95 -11.74
CA VAL A 26 0.10 7.63 -12.90
C VAL A 26 -1.42 7.42 -12.93
N TYR A 27 -1.89 6.21 -12.59
CA TYR A 27 -3.31 5.91 -12.49
C TYR A 27 -3.99 6.74 -11.39
N ALA A 28 -3.39 6.81 -10.19
CA ALA A 28 -3.91 7.63 -9.09
C ALA A 28 -3.99 9.12 -9.48
N LEU A 29 -2.97 9.65 -10.18
CA LEU A 29 -2.98 11.02 -10.69
C LEU A 29 -4.07 11.23 -11.74
N TYR A 30 -4.29 10.26 -12.62
CA TYR A 30 -5.37 10.30 -13.60
C TYR A 30 -6.75 10.39 -12.92
N GLU A 31 -6.99 9.60 -11.86
CA GLU A 31 -8.22 9.67 -11.08
C GLU A 31 -8.44 11.06 -10.47
N ILE A 32 -7.38 11.71 -9.95
CA ILE A 32 -7.46 13.08 -9.42
C ILE A 32 -7.85 14.08 -10.52
N ILE A 33 -7.27 13.95 -11.72
CA ILE A 33 -7.58 14.83 -12.86
C ILE A 33 -9.05 14.66 -13.28
N VAL A 34 -9.53 13.42 -13.34
CA VAL A 34 -10.94 13.13 -13.62
C VAL A 34 -11.86 13.73 -12.55
N GLY A 35 -11.52 13.56 -11.26
CA GLY A 35 -12.27 14.16 -10.16
C GLY A 35 -12.34 15.68 -10.24
N LEU A 36 -11.24 16.33 -10.63
CA LEU A 36 -11.21 17.77 -10.84
C LEU A 36 -12.09 18.21 -12.01
N HIS A 37 -12.11 17.45 -13.11
CA HIS A 37 -12.97 17.73 -14.25
C HIS A 37 -14.46 17.70 -13.86
N ILE A 38 -14.87 16.69 -13.09
CA ILE A 38 -16.24 16.56 -12.56
C ILE A 38 -16.62 17.79 -11.72
N ILE A 39 -15.73 18.26 -10.84
CA ILE A 39 -15.98 19.44 -10.00
C ILE A 39 -16.18 20.69 -10.87
N ILE A 40 -15.32 20.88 -11.89
CA ILE A 40 -15.40 22.03 -12.80
C ILE A 40 -16.71 22.01 -13.59
N ASP A 41 -17.11 20.84 -14.11
CA ASP A 41 -18.36 20.70 -14.85
C ASP A 41 -19.57 21.05 -13.98
N HIS A 42 -19.58 20.59 -12.72
CA HIS A 42 -20.63 20.94 -11.76
C HIS A 42 -20.62 22.42 -11.39
N ALA A 43 -19.44 23.03 -11.23
CA ALA A 43 -19.31 24.44 -10.85
C ALA A 43 -19.65 25.41 -12.00
N PHE A 44 -19.40 25.03 -13.25
CA PHE A 44 -19.53 25.91 -14.42
C PHE A 44 -20.85 25.72 -15.18
N PHE A 45 -21.44 24.51 -15.21
CA PHE A 45 -22.65 24.21 -15.99
C PHE A 45 -23.95 24.20 -15.18
N ALA A 46 -23.90 24.41 -13.85
CA ALA A 46 -25.10 24.51 -13.02
C ALA A 46 -25.89 25.81 -13.31
N LEU A 47 -26.85 25.73 -14.23
CA LEU A 47 -27.96 26.69 -14.32
C LEU A 47 -28.97 26.42 -13.18
N PRO A 48 -29.71 27.45 -12.70
CA PRO A 48 -30.45 27.39 -11.45
C PRO A 48 -31.82 26.73 -11.64
N GLU A 49 -31.91 25.43 -11.35
CA GLU A 49 -33.10 24.61 -11.03
C GLU A 49 -32.68 23.17 -11.35
N GLU A 50 -32.13 22.38 -10.44
CA GLU A 50 -32.90 21.46 -9.58
C GLU A 50 -31.97 20.90 -8.49
N VAL A 51 -31.25 21.81 -7.80
CA VAL A 51 -30.28 21.50 -6.74
C VAL A 51 -31.00 21.37 -5.40
N THR A 52 -31.73 20.29 -5.15
CA THR A 52 -32.08 19.86 -3.77
C THR A 52 -32.41 18.37 -3.67
N LYS A 53 -31.67 17.52 -4.36
CA LYS A 53 -31.42 16.17 -3.86
C LYS A 53 -29.93 15.87 -3.99
N PRO A 54 -29.18 15.74 -2.88
CA PRO A 54 -27.88 15.10 -2.96
C PRO A 54 -28.15 13.67 -3.44
N ASN A 55 -27.86 13.39 -4.72
CA ASN A 55 -27.87 12.02 -5.19
C ASN A 55 -26.79 11.28 -4.40
N GLU A 56 -27.16 10.13 -3.83
CA GLU A 56 -26.41 9.36 -2.83
C GLU A 56 -25.08 8.76 -3.35
N ASP A 57 -24.74 9.06 -4.61
CA ASP A 57 -23.55 8.66 -5.35
C ASP A 57 -22.70 9.88 -5.72
N ASP A 58 -22.20 10.66 -4.75
CA ASP A 58 -21.37 11.83 -5.08
C ASP A 58 -20.12 11.37 -5.88
N PRO A 59 -20.07 11.67 -7.19
CA PRO A 59 -19.03 11.16 -8.09
C PRO A 59 -17.67 11.76 -7.72
N VAL A 60 -17.66 12.90 -7.02
CA VAL A 60 -16.45 13.54 -6.52
C VAL A 60 -15.88 12.75 -5.35
N ILE A 61 -16.70 12.43 -4.35
CA ILE A 61 -16.25 11.70 -3.15
C ILE A 61 -15.68 10.33 -3.54
N THR A 62 -16.39 9.59 -4.40
CA THR A 62 -15.94 8.27 -4.86
C THR A 62 -14.64 8.32 -5.65
N THR A 63 -14.48 9.31 -6.54
CA THR A 63 -13.24 9.47 -7.32
C THR A 63 -12.05 9.86 -6.45
N VAL A 64 -12.25 10.73 -5.45
CA VAL A 64 -11.21 11.09 -4.49
C VAL A 64 -10.76 9.86 -3.68
N LEU A 65 -11.72 9.08 -3.18
CA LEU A 65 -11.46 7.89 -2.40
C LEU A 65 -10.68 6.81 -3.20
N ASN A 66 -11.04 6.60 -4.47
CA ASN A 66 -10.30 5.69 -5.36
C ASN A 66 -8.85 6.15 -5.57
N SER A 67 -8.64 7.46 -5.79
CA SER A 67 -7.29 8.01 -5.99
C SER A 67 -6.37 7.80 -4.77
N VAL A 68 -6.94 7.87 -3.57
CA VAL A 68 -6.22 7.60 -2.32
C VAL A 68 -5.86 6.12 -2.20
N SER A 69 -6.76 5.21 -2.55
CA SER A 69 -6.51 3.77 -2.55
C SER A 69 -5.41 3.39 -3.56
N SER A 70 -5.55 3.86 -4.80
CA SER A 70 -4.55 3.69 -5.88
C SER A 70 -3.19 4.25 -5.48
N GLY A 71 -3.14 5.43 -4.85
CA GLY A 71 -1.92 6.04 -4.33
C GLY A 71 -1.27 5.24 -3.20
N ALA A 72 -2.07 4.68 -2.28
CA ALA A 72 -1.57 3.83 -1.21
C ALA A 72 -0.96 2.53 -1.75
N ILE A 73 -1.57 1.92 -2.78
CA ILE A 73 -1.01 0.75 -3.48
C ILE A 73 0.32 1.11 -4.17
N ALA A 74 0.36 2.25 -4.88
CA ALA A 74 1.58 2.73 -5.53
C ALA A 74 2.73 2.89 -4.52
N LEU A 75 2.44 3.44 -3.34
CA LEU A 75 3.41 3.65 -2.27
C LEU A 75 3.87 2.33 -1.65
N ALA A 76 2.98 1.36 -1.47
CA ALA A 76 3.36 0.03 -1.00
C ALA A 76 4.31 -0.67 -1.98
N LEU A 77 3.99 -0.64 -3.28
CA LEU A 77 4.85 -1.21 -4.32
C LEU A 77 6.21 -0.52 -4.40
N TYR A 78 6.25 0.80 -4.18
CA TYR A 78 7.50 1.57 -4.10
C TYR A 78 8.38 1.13 -2.93
N GLU A 79 7.82 1.05 -1.72
CA GLU A 79 8.55 0.63 -0.51
C GLU A 79 9.12 -0.79 -0.66
N LEU A 80 8.37 -1.69 -1.31
CA LEU A 80 8.85 -3.05 -1.60
C LEU A 80 9.97 -3.05 -2.65
N GLY A 81 9.77 -2.37 -3.77
CA GLY A 81 10.76 -2.30 -4.85
C GLY A 81 12.09 -1.69 -4.39
N MET A 82 12.03 -0.61 -3.61
CA MET A 82 13.18 0.05 -2.99
C MET A 82 13.83 -0.81 -1.90
N GLY A 83 13.03 -1.43 -1.04
CA GLY A 83 13.50 -2.32 0.03
C GLY A 83 14.37 -3.45 -0.51
N ILE A 84 13.92 -4.08 -1.59
CA ILE A 84 14.60 -5.21 -2.25
C ILE A 84 15.90 -4.77 -2.93
N SER A 85 15.89 -3.62 -3.61
CA SER A 85 17.10 -3.06 -4.21
C SER A 85 18.17 -2.75 -3.16
N SER A 86 17.76 -2.05 -2.09
CA SER A 86 18.61 -1.66 -0.96
C SER A 86 19.29 -2.86 -0.30
N GLU A 87 18.56 -3.96 -0.09
CA GLU A 87 19.06 -5.19 0.52
C GLU A 87 20.20 -5.83 -0.28
N TYR A 88 20.10 -5.85 -1.61
CA TYR A 88 21.14 -6.44 -2.47
C TYR A 88 22.43 -5.62 -2.48
N PHE A 89 22.34 -4.29 -2.44
CA PHE A 89 23.53 -3.43 -2.35
C PHE A 89 24.22 -3.54 -0.99
N LEU A 90 23.45 -3.66 0.10
CA LEU A 90 23.97 -3.87 1.46
C LEU A 90 24.66 -5.23 1.62
N SER A 91 24.14 -6.30 1.00
CA SER A 91 24.72 -7.65 1.05
C SER A 91 25.97 -7.84 0.18
N THR A 92 26.20 -6.96 -0.80
CA THR A 92 27.40 -6.98 -1.65
C THR A 92 28.59 -6.24 -1.03
N SER A 93 28.36 -5.32 -0.08
CA SER A 93 29.44 -4.62 0.62
C SER A 93 30.13 -5.56 1.62
N LYS A 94 31.46 -5.70 1.50
CA LYS A 94 32.33 -6.72 2.12
C LYS A 94 32.29 -6.86 3.66
N SER A 95 31.51 -6.05 4.38
CA SER A 95 31.30 -6.25 5.82
C SER A 95 30.15 -7.22 6.07
N HIS A 96 30.46 -8.53 6.12
CA HIS A 96 29.56 -9.58 6.62
C HIS A 96 29.25 -9.36 8.11
N ILE A 97 28.46 -8.35 8.42
CA ILE A 97 27.92 -8.11 9.77
C ILE A 97 26.45 -8.55 9.72
N PRO A 98 26.11 -9.80 10.11
CA PRO A 98 24.73 -10.33 10.02
C PRO A 98 23.70 -9.42 10.70
N HIS A 99 24.10 -8.69 11.74
CA HIS A 99 23.26 -7.69 12.42
C HIS A 99 22.71 -6.57 11.51
N GLN A 100 23.44 -6.14 10.47
CA GLN A 100 22.97 -5.06 9.58
C GLN A 100 21.92 -5.55 8.60
N PHE A 101 21.99 -6.82 8.19
CA PHE A 101 21.06 -7.44 7.26
C PHE A 101 19.65 -7.54 7.86
N TYR A 102 19.51 -8.17 9.04
CA TYR A 102 18.22 -8.30 9.71
C TYR A 102 17.58 -6.96 10.05
N ARG A 103 18.40 -5.96 10.43
CA ARG A 103 17.90 -4.61 10.72
C ARG A 103 17.34 -3.91 9.48
N SER A 104 17.98 -4.08 8.32
CA SER A 104 17.53 -3.49 7.06
C SER A 104 16.24 -4.15 6.57
N GLN A 105 16.21 -5.48 6.53
CA GLN A 105 15.03 -6.26 6.12
C GLN A 105 13.82 -5.94 7.00
N ARG A 106 14.01 -5.85 8.33
CA ARG A 106 12.94 -5.51 9.25
C ARG A 106 12.33 -4.15 8.93
N LYS A 107 13.16 -3.14 8.64
CA LYS A 107 12.69 -1.79 8.29
C LYS A 107 11.90 -1.80 6.99
N ALA A 108 12.39 -2.48 5.95
CA ALA A 108 11.71 -2.57 4.66
C ALA A 108 10.35 -3.26 4.78
N VAL A 109 10.32 -4.45 5.40
CA VAL A 109 9.08 -5.22 5.62
C VAL A 109 8.08 -4.44 6.46
N THR A 110 8.53 -3.77 7.53
CA THR A 110 7.65 -2.97 8.40
C THR A 110 7.00 -1.83 7.62
N ARG A 111 7.77 -1.09 6.80
CA ARG A 111 7.23 0.02 6.00
C ARG A 111 6.27 -0.47 4.93
N PHE A 112 6.64 -1.51 4.20
CA PHE A 112 5.78 -2.13 3.20
C PHE A 112 4.43 -2.55 3.79
N VAL A 113 4.46 -3.32 4.87
CA VAL A 113 3.25 -3.81 5.53
C VAL A 113 2.41 -2.66 6.09
N ALA A 114 3.03 -1.67 6.73
CA ALA A 114 2.30 -0.53 7.27
C ALA A 114 1.48 0.20 6.19
N VAL A 115 2.06 0.42 5.02
CA VAL A 115 1.37 1.07 3.90
C VAL A 115 0.28 0.17 3.32
N ALA A 116 0.53 -1.13 3.17
CA ALA A 116 -0.47 -2.08 2.71
C ALA A 116 -1.68 -2.16 3.65
N VAL A 117 -1.46 -2.13 4.97
CA VAL A 117 -2.53 -2.10 5.97
C VAL A 117 -3.34 -0.82 5.87
N ILE A 118 -2.69 0.34 5.73
CA ILE A 118 -3.38 1.62 5.52
C ILE A 118 -4.27 1.54 4.26
N ALA A 119 -3.75 0.99 3.16
CA ALA A 119 -4.52 0.81 1.92
C ALA A 119 -5.74 -0.10 2.13
N LEU A 120 -5.56 -1.28 2.73
CA LEU A 120 -6.64 -2.23 2.99
C LEU A 120 -7.73 -1.65 3.92
N VAL A 121 -7.33 -0.90 4.95
CA VAL A 121 -8.27 -0.24 5.85
C VAL A 121 -9.04 0.84 5.11
N LEU A 122 -8.36 1.72 4.37
CA LEU A 122 -9.04 2.77 3.58
C LEU A 122 -10.02 2.16 2.58
N GLU A 123 -9.60 1.15 1.82
CA GLU A 123 -10.45 0.41 0.90
C GLU A 123 -11.70 -0.14 1.61
N SER A 124 -11.52 -0.80 2.75
CA SER A 124 -12.65 -1.33 3.53
C SER A 124 -13.60 -0.24 4.04
N PHE A 125 -13.08 0.91 4.48
CA PHE A 125 -13.88 2.02 4.97
C PHE A 125 -14.71 2.64 3.84
N ILE A 126 -14.13 2.81 2.66
CA ILE A 126 -14.83 3.32 1.47
C ILE A 126 -16.00 2.41 1.12
N LEU A 127 -15.79 1.10 1.15
CA LEU A 127 -16.80 0.10 0.84
C LEU A 127 -17.91 0.03 1.90
N VAL A 128 -17.57 0.20 3.18
CA VAL A 128 -18.57 0.31 4.25
C VAL A 128 -19.45 1.54 4.03
N ILE A 129 -18.86 2.70 3.76
CA ILE A 129 -19.61 3.93 3.46
C ILE A 129 -20.52 3.71 2.25
N LYS A 130 -19.98 3.13 1.18
CA LYS A 130 -20.73 2.83 -0.05
C LYS A 130 -21.91 1.90 0.20
N PHE A 131 -21.72 0.79 0.91
CA PHE A 131 -22.81 -0.15 1.18
C PHE A 131 -23.83 0.36 2.20
N ALA A 132 -23.39 1.22 3.15
CA ALA A 132 -24.29 1.88 4.08
C ALA A 132 -25.28 2.80 3.35
N ASN A 133 -24.81 3.57 2.36
CA ASN A 133 -25.66 4.46 1.58
C ASN A 133 -26.61 3.70 0.63
N LEU A 134 -26.14 2.61 0.01
CA LEU A 134 -26.96 1.82 -0.92
C LEU A 134 -28.01 0.93 -0.24
N ASN A 135 -28.17 1.00 1.09
CA ASN A 135 -28.99 0.09 1.90
C ASN A 135 -28.72 -1.41 1.60
N LEU A 136 -27.51 -1.73 1.10
CA LEU A 136 -27.05 -3.07 0.71
C LEU A 136 -26.43 -3.79 1.92
N VAL A 137 -27.16 -3.83 3.04
CA VAL A 137 -26.68 -4.36 4.33
C VAL A 137 -26.24 -5.83 4.23
N GLY A 138 -26.76 -6.58 3.26
CA GLY A 138 -26.36 -7.98 2.99
C GLY A 138 -24.98 -8.16 2.33
N ASN A 139 -24.36 -7.11 1.77
CA ASN A 139 -23.11 -7.23 1.02
C ASN A 139 -21.85 -6.78 1.79
N LEU A 140 -21.97 -6.56 3.10
CA LEU A 140 -20.85 -6.10 3.95
C LEU A 140 -19.72 -7.14 4.10
N THR A 141 -19.93 -8.38 3.65
CA THR A 141 -18.93 -9.46 3.74
C THR A 141 -17.58 -9.05 3.15
N TYR A 142 -17.57 -8.30 2.04
CA TYR A 142 -16.33 -7.87 1.38
C TYR A 142 -15.51 -6.88 2.25
N PRO A 143 -16.06 -5.73 2.69
CA PRO A 143 -15.34 -4.83 3.59
C PRO A 143 -14.94 -5.48 4.92
N ILE A 144 -15.78 -6.33 5.50
CA ILE A 144 -15.42 -7.08 6.73
C ILE A 144 -14.21 -7.98 6.47
N GLY A 145 -14.17 -8.66 5.32
CA GLY A 145 -13.03 -9.48 4.91
C GLY A 145 -11.73 -8.67 4.84
N LEU A 146 -11.76 -7.45 4.31
CA LEU A 146 -10.60 -6.56 4.24
C LEU A 146 -10.13 -6.08 5.63
N ILE A 147 -11.06 -5.79 6.54
CA ILE A 147 -10.74 -5.44 7.94
C ILE A 147 -10.09 -6.63 8.65
N VAL A 148 -10.64 -7.83 8.51
CA VAL A 148 -10.07 -9.04 9.10
C VAL A 148 -8.69 -9.35 8.50
N ALA A 149 -8.54 -9.21 7.19
CA ALA A 149 -7.26 -9.41 6.50
C ALA A 149 -6.19 -8.42 6.98
N SER A 150 -6.54 -7.13 7.14
CA SER A 150 -5.60 -6.12 7.64
C SER A 150 -5.18 -6.40 9.09
N GLY A 151 -6.10 -6.83 9.95
CA GLY A 151 -5.80 -7.29 11.31
C GLY A 151 -4.87 -8.51 11.33
N PHE A 152 -5.14 -9.52 10.50
CA PHE A 152 -4.28 -10.69 10.37
C PHE A 152 -2.86 -10.33 9.88
N LEU A 153 -2.76 -9.39 8.94
CA LEU A 153 -1.49 -8.92 8.39
C LEU A 153 -0.66 -8.16 9.45
N LEU A 154 -1.31 -7.35 10.28
CA LEU A 154 -0.67 -6.71 11.45
C LEU A 154 -0.18 -7.72 12.48
N ILE A 155 -0.97 -8.76 12.79
CA ILE A 155 -0.57 -9.83 13.72
C ILE A 155 0.66 -10.55 13.16
N SER A 156 0.64 -10.92 11.88
CA SER A 156 1.78 -11.55 11.20
C SER A 156 3.03 -10.69 11.26
N LEU A 157 2.91 -9.38 11.01
CA LEU A 157 4.02 -8.44 11.15
C LEU A 157 4.52 -8.38 12.60
N GLY A 158 3.62 -8.30 13.58
CA GLY A 158 3.98 -8.29 15.01
C GLY A 158 4.78 -9.53 15.41
N ILE A 159 4.35 -10.71 14.97
CA ILE A 159 5.06 -11.98 15.17
C ILE A 159 6.43 -11.95 14.49
N PHE A 160 6.51 -11.49 13.23
CA PHE A 160 7.77 -11.34 12.51
C PHE A 160 8.76 -10.41 13.25
N LEU A 161 8.28 -9.28 13.76
CA LEU A 161 9.09 -8.33 14.54
C LEU A 161 9.59 -8.96 15.86
N TYR A 162 8.73 -9.70 16.55
CA TYR A 162 9.08 -10.39 17.79
C TYR A 162 10.16 -11.46 17.57
N LEU A 163 9.98 -12.33 16.57
CA LEU A 163 10.92 -13.42 16.27
C LEU A 163 12.28 -12.89 15.77
N THR A 164 12.28 -11.82 14.98
CA THR A 164 13.52 -11.21 14.49
C THR A 164 14.26 -10.40 15.56
N GLN A 165 13.57 -9.90 16.58
CA GLN A 165 14.19 -9.24 17.73
C GLN A 165 14.96 -10.23 18.63
N GLN A 166 14.43 -11.43 18.83
CA GLN A 166 15.06 -12.45 19.68
C GLN A 166 16.46 -12.87 19.18
N ASN A 167 16.61 -13.00 17.85
CA ASN A 167 17.88 -13.37 17.22
C ASN A 167 18.99 -12.32 17.38
N LEU A 168 18.64 -11.03 17.55
CA LEU A 168 19.63 -9.97 17.77
C LEU A 168 20.15 -9.95 19.21
N ASN A 169 19.32 -10.35 20.19
CA ASN A 169 19.67 -10.30 21.61
C ASN A 169 20.52 -11.50 22.06
N THR A 170 20.36 -12.66 21.41
CA THR A 170 21.11 -13.89 21.74
C THR A 170 22.57 -13.85 21.29
N GLU A 171 22.89 -13.25 20.13
CA GLU A 171 24.29 -13.08 19.70
C GLU A 171 25.03 -12.00 20.52
N SER A 172 24.34 -10.96 20.97
CA SER A 172 24.93 -9.92 21.83
C SER A 172 25.37 -10.44 23.21
N LYS A 173 24.80 -11.56 23.67
CA LYS A 173 25.12 -12.17 24.98
C LYS A 173 26.27 -13.18 24.90
N ASN A 174 26.69 -13.56 23.69
CA ASN A 174 27.76 -14.53 23.43
C ASN A 174 29.08 -13.86 22.96
N LYS A 175 29.14 -12.53 23.01
CA LYS A 175 30.35 -11.71 22.90
C LYS A 175 30.67 -11.13 24.27
#